data_AF-A0A1U7X9F5-F1
#
_entry.id   AF-A0A1U7X9F5-F1
#
_cell.length_a   1.000
_cell.length_b   1.000
_cell.length_c   1.000
_cell.angle_alpha   90.00
_cell.angle_beta   90.00
_cell.angle_gamma   90.00
#
_symmetry.space_group_name_H-M   'P 1'
#
loop_
_entity.id
_entity.type
_entity.pdbx_description
1 polymer ?
#
loop_
_entity_poly.entity_id
_entity_poly.type
_entity_poly.pdbx_seq_one_letter_code
_entity_poly.pdbx_strand_id
1 'polypeptide(L)'
;MKVHPTPIRKRNITLRNDIVLSAFSQKKLRRLPHIFAKVLELPFHSDADVSIQETSDSFRFVIPTDADDVGLGRNIAAHIVEIYPGVTKIVIRGDNVFDTSSSLSGLELDLWRFRLPAETLPELATAAYSDGELVVTVPKGVDEDGDGGDGDITGASRLVLVQ
;
A
#
# COMPACT_ATOMS: atom_id res chain seq x y z
N MET A 1 -17.66 11.03 -59.78
CA MET A 1 -18.46 11.91 -58.89
C MET A 1 -17.89 11.77 -57.48
N LYS A 2 -17.26 12.83 -56.95
CA LYS A 2 -16.64 12.86 -55.60
C LYS A 2 -17.75 13.06 -54.57
N VAL A 3 -17.99 12.06 -53.72
CA VAL A 3 -18.88 12.18 -52.57
C VAL A 3 -18.02 12.36 -51.32
N HIS A 4 -18.13 13.54 -50.70
CA HIS A 4 -17.54 13.82 -49.39
C HIS A 4 -18.52 13.39 -48.30
N PRO A 5 -18.10 12.66 -47.26
CA PRO A 5 -18.96 12.42 -46.10
C PRO A 5 -19.01 13.69 -45.22
N THR A 6 -20.22 14.19 -44.97
CA THR A 6 -20.49 15.24 -43.97
C THR A 6 -20.48 14.67 -42.55
N PRO A 7 -20.03 15.44 -41.53
CA PRO A 7 -19.81 14.94 -40.18
C PRO A 7 -21.13 14.81 -39.40
N ILE A 8 -21.40 13.62 -38.87
CA ILE A 8 -22.55 13.40 -37.99
C ILE A 8 -22.26 13.97 -36.59
N ARG A 9 -23.08 14.98 -36.29
CA ARG A 9 -23.24 15.82 -35.12
C ARG A 9 -23.26 15.06 -33.79
N LYS A 10 -22.34 15.42 -32.88
CA LYS A 10 -22.31 15.02 -31.45
C LYS A 10 -23.60 15.47 -30.75
N ARG A 11 -24.23 14.58 -29.97
CA ARG A 11 -25.40 14.87 -29.14
C ARG A 11 -24.95 15.07 -27.69
N ASN A 12 -25.07 16.29 -27.19
CA ASN A 12 -24.95 16.64 -25.78
C ASN A 12 -26.30 16.37 -25.09
N ILE A 13 -26.37 15.30 -24.28
CA ILE A 13 -27.57 14.96 -23.52
C ILE A 13 -27.59 15.76 -22.23
N THR A 14 -28.46 16.77 -22.18
CA THR A 14 -28.88 17.49 -20.98
C THR A 14 -29.86 16.61 -20.20
N LEU A 15 -29.50 16.18 -18.99
CA LEU A 15 -30.41 15.45 -18.09
C LEU A 15 -31.24 16.46 -17.29
N ARG A 16 -32.54 16.54 -17.57
CA ARG A 16 -33.53 17.21 -16.72
C ARG A 16 -33.95 16.21 -15.63
N ASN A 17 -33.79 16.61 -14.37
CA ASN A 17 -34.22 15.86 -13.20
C ASN A 17 -35.72 16.07 -12.99
N ASP A 18 -36.55 15.15 -13.47
CA ASP A 18 -37.94 15.05 -13.03
C ASP A 18 -38.01 14.14 -11.80
N ILE A 19 -38.09 14.81 -10.66
CA ILE A 19 -38.51 14.24 -9.38
C ILE A 19 -40.00 13.96 -9.54
N VAL A 20 -40.42 12.71 -9.26
CA VAL A 20 -41.68 12.28 -8.62
C VAL A 20 -42.14 10.91 -9.18
N LEU A 21 -42.23 9.94 -8.26
CA LEU A 21 -42.93 8.64 -8.26
C LEU A 21 -42.20 7.35 -8.71
N SER A 22 -41.86 6.58 -7.66
CA SER A 22 -42.21 5.17 -7.48
C SER A 22 -41.36 4.07 -8.12
N ALA A 23 -41.10 3.06 -7.28
CA ALA A 23 -40.69 1.68 -7.58
C ALA A 23 -39.20 1.44 -7.88
N PHE A 24 -38.53 0.76 -6.93
CA PHE A 24 -37.18 0.21 -7.01
C PHE A 24 -36.13 1.25 -7.43
N SER A 25 -35.54 1.93 -6.44
CA SER A 25 -34.23 2.53 -6.68
C SER A 25 -33.32 1.39 -7.14
N GLN A 26 -33.03 1.36 -8.43
CA GLN A 26 -31.92 0.58 -8.94
C GLN A 26 -30.74 1.09 -8.13
N LYS A 27 -30.38 0.34 -7.08
CA LYS A 27 -29.18 0.58 -6.29
C LYS A 27 -28.05 0.36 -7.28
N LYS A 28 -27.73 1.40 -8.04
CA LYS A 28 -26.60 1.41 -8.95
C LYS A 28 -25.43 1.15 -8.04
N LEU A 29 -24.91 -0.07 -8.12
CA LEU A 29 -23.77 -0.49 -7.34
C LEU A 29 -22.68 0.55 -7.60
N ARG A 30 -22.35 1.31 -6.56
CA ARG A 30 -21.19 2.20 -6.62
C ARG A 30 -19.98 1.28 -6.53
N ARG A 31 -19.02 1.47 -7.42
CA ARG A 31 -17.74 0.76 -7.29
C ARG A 31 -17.15 1.14 -5.94
N LEU A 32 -16.92 0.14 -5.10
CA LEU A 32 -16.18 0.36 -3.86
C LEU A 32 -14.78 0.87 -4.24
N PRO A 33 -14.20 1.82 -3.49
CA PRO A 33 -12.78 2.08 -3.59
C PRO A 33 -12.02 0.76 -3.49
N HIS A 34 -11.05 0.56 -4.37
CA HIS A 34 -10.23 -0.64 -4.31
C HIS A 34 -9.38 -0.56 -3.04
N ILE A 35 -9.62 -1.45 -2.10
CA ILE A 35 -8.85 -1.60 -0.87
C ILE A 35 -7.92 -2.80 -1.02
N PHE A 36 -6.66 -2.62 -0.64
CA PHE A 36 -5.66 -3.69 -0.64
C PHE A 36 -5.79 -4.46 0.65
N ALA A 37 -5.65 -5.78 0.60
CA ALA A 37 -5.78 -6.62 1.79
C ALA A 37 -4.64 -6.39 2.80
N LYS A 38 -3.43 -6.07 2.33
CA LYS A 38 -2.24 -5.87 3.17
C LYS A 38 -1.49 -4.62 2.73
N VAL A 39 -1.18 -3.74 3.68
CA VAL A 39 -0.51 -2.46 3.40
C VAL A 39 0.56 -2.21 4.46
N LEU A 40 1.75 -1.79 4.04
CA LEU A 40 2.75 -1.16 4.91
C LEU A 40 2.58 0.36 4.80
N GLU A 41 2.55 1.04 5.94
CA GLU A 41 2.56 2.50 6.06
C GLU A 41 3.73 2.90 6.95
N LEU A 42 4.65 3.69 6.40
CA LEU A 42 5.81 4.18 7.13
C LEU A 42 5.55 5.62 7.61
N PRO A 43 6.14 6.03 8.74
CA PRO A 43 5.99 7.37 9.30
C PRO A 43 6.89 8.39 8.59
N PHE A 44 6.88 8.40 7.25
CA PHE A 44 7.61 9.34 6.41
C PHE A 44 6.68 9.88 5.33
N HIS A 45 7.06 11.01 4.76
CA HIS A 45 6.39 11.57 3.59
C HIS A 45 6.46 10.63 2.38
N SER A 46 5.50 10.72 1.47
CA SER A 46 5.41 9.81 0.33
C SER A 46 6.58 9.90 -0.66
N ASP A 47 7.34 11.00 -0.61
CA ASP A 47 8.55 11.25 -1.39
C ASP A 47 9.85 10.79 -0.72
N ALA A 48 9.76 10.16 0.47
CA ALA A 48 10.92 9.61 1.15
C ALA A 48 11.62 8.52 0.31
N ASP A 49 12.95 8.54 0.35
CA ASP A 49 13.78 7.56 -0.35
C ASP A 49 13.80 6.23 0.42
N VAL A 50 12.96 5.30 -0.02
CA VAL A 50 12.81 3.98 0.57
C VAL A 50 13.32 2.92 -0.39
N SER A 51 14.40 2.25 -0.02
CA SER A 51 14.94 1.11 -0.76
C SER A 51 14.11 -0.14 -0.45
N ILE A 52 13.57 -0.78 -1.48
CA ILE A 52 12.77 -2.01 -1.36
C ILE A 52 13.58 -3.18 -1.90
N GLN A 53 13.85 -4.15 -1.04
CA GLN A 53 14.56 -5.38 -1.37
C GLN A 53 13.60 -6.55 -1.21
N GLU A 54 13.40 -7.29 -2.29
CA GLU A 54 12.59 -8.49 -2.30
C GLU A 54 13.48 -9.74 -2.32
N THR A 55 13.27 -10.62 -1.35
CA THR A 55 13.85 -11.96 -1.29
C THR A 55 12.74 -13.00 -1.42
N SER A 56 13.12 -14.28 -1.49
CA SER A 56 12.16 -15.39 -1.51
C SER A 56 11.36 -15.49 -0.22
N ASP A 57 11.95 -15.07 0.90
CA ASP A 57 11.41 -15.22 2.25
C ASP A 57 10.87 -13.92 2.85
N SER A 58 11.14 -12.74 2.26
CA SER A 58 10.71 -11.47 2.83
C SER A 58 10.73 -10.28 1.84
N PHE A 59 10.10 -9.19 2.27
CA PHE A 59 10.37 -7.84 1.80
C PHE A 59 11.12 -7.07 2.88
N ARG A 60 12.18 -6.35 2.50
CA ARG A 60 12.92 -5.45 3.38
C ARG A 60 12.84 -4.03 2.84
N PHE A 61 12.40 -3.11 3.68
CA PHE A 61 12.30 -1.69 3.39
C PHE A 61 13.37 -0.97 4.22
N VAL A 62 14.27 -0.27 3.55
CA VAL A 62 15.41 0.42 4.17
C VAL A 62 15.29 1.90 3.92
N ILE A 63 15.32 2.67 5.00
CA ILE A 63 15.14 4.11 4.98
C ILE A 63 16.34 4.73 5.69
N PRO A 64 17.21 5.46 4.97
CA PRO A 64 18.25 6.26 5.59
C PRO A 64 17.59 7.37 6.40
N THR A 65 17.78 7.38 7.71
CA THR A 65 17.17 8.38 8.58
C THR A 65 17.93 8.48 9.89
N ASP A 66 18.05 9.70 10.43
CA ASP A 66 18.53 9.87 11.80
C ASP A 66 17.38 9.58 12.78
N ALA A 67 17.66 8.88 13.88
CA ALA A 67 16.67 8.48 14.89
C ALA A 67 15.94 9.68 15.50
N ASP A 68 16.61 10.83 15.54
CA ASP A 68 16.08 12.09 16.07
C ASP A 68 15.10 12.76 15.10
N ASP A 69 15.20 12.51 13.79
CA ASP A 69 14.37 13.17 12.76
C ASP A 69 12.95 12.60 12.71
N VAL A 70 12.81 11.29 12.97
CA VAL A 70 11.51 10.59 12.93
C VAL A 70 10.80 10.62 14.28
N GLY A 71 11.48 11.06 15.34
CA GLY A 71 10.95 11.08 16.70
C GLY A 71 10.54 9.69 17.21
N LEU A 72 10.99 8.60 16.59
CA LEU A 72 10.60 7.22 16.92
C LEU A 72 11.26 6.67 18.18
N GLY A 73 12.09 7.49 18.85
CA GLY A 73 12.78 7.10 20.06
C GLY A 73 13.67 5.88 19.87
N ARG A 74 13.96 5.16 20.96
CA ARG A 74 14.96 4.08 20.93
C ARG A 74 14.35 2.69 20.78
N ASN A 75 13.05 2.56 21.04
CA ASN A 75 12.32 1.31 20.90
C ASN A 75 11.31 1.45 19.76
N ILE A 76 11.59 0.80 18.63
CA ILE A 76 10.76 0.83 17.44
C ILE A 76 10.15 -0.55 17.22
N ALA A 77 8.87 -0.60 16.86
CA ALA A 77 8.16 -1.84 16.57
C ALA A 77 7.21 -1.70 15.39
N ALA A 78 7.03 -2.81 14.67
CA ALA A 78 5.97 -2.96 13.69
C ALA A 78 4.67 -3.36 14.41
N HIS A 79 3.60 -2.59 14.19
CA HIS A 79 2.29 -2.83 14.73
C HIS A 79 1.29 -3.10 13.62
N ILE A 80 0.35 -4.00 13.89
CA ILE A 80 -0.68 -4.37 12.93
C ILE A 80 -2.00 -3.78 13.38
N VAL A 81 -2.70 -3.20 12.42
CA VAL A 81 -4.01 -2.59 12.61
C VAL A 81 -4.94 -3.17 11.55
N GLU A 82 -6.05 -3.75 11.98
CA GLU A 82 -7.14 -4.08 11.08
C GLU A 82 -7.98 -2.83 10.84
N ILE A 83 -7.91 -2.28 9.63
CA ILE A 83 -8.62 -1.03 9.27
C ILE A 83 -10.02 -1.30 8.70
N TYR A 84 -10.25 -2.52 8.26
CA TYR A 84 -11.51 -3.05 7.76
C TYR A 84 -11.41 -4.58 7.85
N PRO A 85 -12.52 -5.33 8.03
CA PRO A 85 -12.49 -6.80 8.05
C PRO A 85 -11.68 -7.40 6.91
N GLY A 86 -10.59 -8.11 7.25
CA GLY A 86 -9.69 -8.74 6.28
C GLY A 86 -8.69 -7.80 5.59
N VAL A 87 -8.60 -6.55 6.04
CA VAL A 87 -7.60 -5.58 5.59
C VAL A 87 -6.68 -5.20 6.75
N THR A 88 -5.43 -5.64 6.65
CA THR A 88 -4.39 -5.36 7.62
C THR A 88 -3.45 -4.27 7.15
N LYS A 89 -3.10 -3.38 8.07
CA LYS A 89 -2.11 -2.33 7.88
C LYS A 89 -0.98 -2.50 8.89
N ILE A 90 0.25 -2.57 8.42
CA ILE A 90 1.45 -2.49 9.24
C ILE A 90 1.81 -1.02 9.39
N VAL A 91 2.00 -0.56 10.62
CA VAL A 91 2.47 0.79 10.96
C VAL A 91 3.70 0.68 11.85
N ILE A 92 4.66 1.58 11.70
CA ILE A 92 5.86 1.62 12.53
C ILE A 92 5.66 2.61 13.67
N ARG A 93 5.87 2.18 14.92
CA ARG A 93 5.69 3.02 16.10
C ARG A 93 6.94 2.99 16.99
N GLY A 94 7.22 4.14 17.59
CA GLY A 94 8.26 4.35 18.58
C GLY A 94 7.71 4.41 20.02
N ASP A 95 8.61 4.40 21.00
CA ASP A 95 8.28 4.62 22.42
C ASP A 95 8.08 6.09 22.80
N ASN A 96 8.57 7.01 21.99
CA ASN A 96 8.31 8.42 22.18
C ASN A 96 6.83 8.71 21.87
N VAL A 97 6.14 9.23 22.89
CA VAL A 97 4.69 9.43 22.97
C VAL A 97 4.20 10.58 22.08
N PHE A 98 4.85 10.85 20.96
CA PHE A 98 4.18 11.60 19.90
C PHE A 98 3.35 10.62 19.10
N ASP A 99 2.13 10.48 19.61
CA ASP A 99 1.04 9.72 19.06
C ASP A 99 0.86 10.04 17.57
N THR A 100 1.61 9.38 16.67
CA THR A 100 1.31 9.38 15.24
C THR A 100 -0.01 8.66 14.95
N SER A 101 -0.69 8.10 15.98
CA SER A 101 -2.10 7.73 15.89
C SER A 101 -3.08 8.91 16.05
N SER A 102 -2.60 10.12 16.40
CA SER A 102 -3.35 11.38 16.18
C SER A 102 -3.55 11.72 14.69
N SER A 103 -3.01 10.92 13.77
CA SER A 103 -3.35 10.92 12.33
C SER A 103 -4.76 10.39 12.01
N LEU A 104 -5.55 9.96 13.01
CA LEU A 104 -7.01 9.91 12.88
C LEU A 104 -7.63 11.31 12.74
N SER A 105 -6.86 12.40 12.91
CA SER A 105 -7.27 13.78 12.59
C SER A 105 -7.09 14.17 11.11
N GLY A 106 -7.06 13.20 10.19
CA GLY A 106 -7.64 13.38 8.85
C GLY A 106 -6.95 14.30 7.84
N LEU A 107 -5.69 14.73 8.03
CA LEU A 107 -5.03 15.63 7.07
C LEU A 107 -3.68 15.16 6.49
N GLU A 108 -2.97 14.25 7.16
CA GLU A 108 -1.66 13.77 6.66
C GLU A 108 -1.84 12.51 5.80
N LEU A 109 -2.43 12.71 4.61
CA LEU A 109 -2.62 11.64 3.61
C LEU A 109 -1.34 11.30 2.85
N ASP A 110 -0.30 12.09 3.05
CA ASP A 110 0.96 12.05 2.31
C ASP A 110 2.00 11.16 3.00
N LEU A 111 1.56 10.02 3.53
CA LEU A 111 2.45 9.05 4.14
C LEU A 111 2.93 8.03 3.10
N TRP A 112 4.15 7.56 3.30
CA TRP A 112 4.74 6.53 2.46
C TRP A 112 4.01 5.19 2.66
N ARG A 113 3.50 4.63 1.55
CA ARG A 113 2.65 3.42 1.59
C ARG A 113 3.05 2.44 0.50
N PHE A 114 3.15 1.17 0.90
CA PHE A 114 3.40 0.07 -0.01
C PHE A 114 2.32 -1.00 0.11
N ARG A 115 1.88 -1.50 -1.04
CA ARG A 115 0.87 -2.56 -1.11
C ARG A 115 1.61 -3.89 -1.04
N LEU A 116 1.34 -4.64 0.01
CA LEU A 116 2.01 -5.91 0.22
C LEU A 116 1.30 -7.00 -0.58
N PRO A 117 2.06 -7.89 -1.24
CA PRO A 117 1.50 -9.08 -1.87
C PRO A 117 0.81 -10.03 -0.88
N ALA A 118 0.00 -10.95 -1.42
CA ALA A 118 -0.87 -11.81 -0.62
C ALA A 118 -0.07 -12.85 0.21
N GLU A 119 1.08 -13.28 -0.29
CA GLU A 119 1.99 -14.24 0.35
C GLU A 119 2.69 -13.67 1.59
N THR A 120 2.66 -12.36 1.81
CA THR A 120 3.29 -11.75 2.99
C THR A 120 2.60 -12.16 4.29
N LEU A 121 3.35 -12.17 5.40
CA LEU A 121 2.86 -12.45 6.75
C LEU A 121 3.01 -11.20 7.63
N PRO A 122 2.06 -10.25 7.57
CA PRO A 122 2.10 -9.03 8.38
C PRO A 122 2.32 -9.28 9.87
N GLU A 123 1.73 -10.36 10.41
CA GLU A 123 1.83 -10.81 11.82
C GLU A 123 3.27 -11.05 12.30
N LEU A 124 4.21 -11.28 11.39
CA LEU A 124 5.62 -11.52 11.69
C LEU A 124 6.52 -10.35 11.29
N ALA A 125 5.93 -9.21 10.91
CA ALA A 125 6.69 -8.05 10.52
C ALA A 125 7.50 -7.51 11.70
N THR A 126 8.72 -7.07 11.41
CA THR A 126 9.64 -6.52 12.38
C THR A 126 10.17 -5.18 11.90
N ALA A 127 10.56 -4.33 12.85
CA ALA A 127 11.21 -3.07 12.58
C ALA A 127 12.42 -2.93 13.51
N ALA A 128 13.53 -2.48 12.97
CA ALA A 128 14.76 -2.25 13.71
C ALA A 128 15.44 -1.00 13.19
N TYR A 129 16.12 -0.28 14.09
CA TYR A 129 16.94 0.85 13.73
C TYR A 129 18.40 0.52 14.02
N SER A 130 19.25 0.66 13.01
CA SER A 130 20.68 0.36 13.09
C SER A 130 21.45 1.21 12.10
N ASP A 131 22.58 1.77 12.53
CA ASP A 131 23.54 2.47 11.65
C ASP A 131 22.95 3.64 10.83
N GLY A 132 22.01 4.40 11.41
CA GLY A 132 21.37 5.51 10.67
C GLY A 132 20.30 5.05 9.69
N GLU A 133 19.81 3.81 9.81
CA GLU A 133 18.78 3.28 8.94
C GLU A 133 17.64 2.68 9.74
N LEU A 134 16.41 3.00 9.34
CA LEU A 134 15.24 2.21 9.71
C LEU A 134 15.11 1.06 8.72
N VAL A 135 14.96 -0.14 9.27
CA VAL A 135 14.78 -1.38 8.52
C VAL A 135 13.46 -2.01 8.92
N VAL A 136 12.55 -2.17 7.98
CA VAL A 136 11.30 -2.90 8.17
C VAL A 136 11.37 -4.18 7.36
N THR A 137 11.16 -5.32 8.01
CA THR A 137 11.14 -6.64 7.37
C THR A 137 9.74 -7.23 7.47
N VAL A 138 9.18 -7.60 6.33
CA VAL A 138 7.87 -8.28 6.22
C VAL A 138 8.10 -9.67 5.64
N PRO A 139 8.02 -10.74 6.45
CA PRO A 139 8.21 -12.10 5.96
C PRO A 139 7.14 -12.50 4.93
N LYS A 140 7.47 -13.50 4.11
CA LYS A 140 6.56 -14.22 3.21
C LYS A 140 6.28 -15.62 3.77
N GLY A 141 5.11 -16.17 3.46
CA GLY A 141 4.82 -17.57 3.68
C GLY A 141 5.68 -18.43 2.77
N VAL A 142 5.89 -19.69 3.16
CA VAL A 142 6.44 -20.68 2.24
C VAL A 142 5.41 -20.93 1.15
N ASP A 143 5.80 -20.73 -0.11
CA ASP A 143 5.01 -21.20 -1.24
C ASP A 143 5.04 -22.74 -1.18
N GLU A 144 3.95 -23.38 -0.74
CA GLU A 144 3.78 -24.84 -0.84
C GLU A 144 3.50 -25.29 -2.29
N ASP A 145 3.72 -24.42 -3.28
CA ASP A 145 3.57 -24.71 -4.70
C ASP A 145 4.91 -25.13 -5.30
N GLY A 146 5.37 -26.32 -4.90
CA GLY A 146 6.58 -26.97 -5.39
C GLY A 146 6.34 -28.41 -5.85
N ASP A 147 5.31 -28.63 -6.68
CA ASP A 147 5.20 -29.90 -7.43
C ASP A 147 6.21 -29.91 -8.58
N GLY A 148 7.33 -30.61 -8.35
CA GLY A 148 8.15 -31.31 -9.35
C GLY A 148 8.72 -30.53 -10.53
N GLY A 149 10.00 -30.13 -10.45
CA GLY A 149 10.76 -29.76 -11.65
C GLY A 149 12.15 -29.16 -11.41
N ASP A 150 13.15 -30.03 -11.26
CA ASP A 150 14.56 -29.90 -11.66
C ASP A 150 15.17 -28.49 -11.87
N GLY A 151 16.07 -28.12 -10.94
CA GLY A 151 17.31 -27.35 -11.11
C GLY A 151 17.37 -26.13 -12.03
N ASP A 152 17.54 -24.93 -11.42
CA ASP A 152 18.67 -24.04 -11.74
C ASP A 152 18.85 -22.97 -10.65
N ILE A 153 20.10 -22.72 -10.28
CA ILE A 153 20.55 -21.75 -9.30
C ILE A 153 20.58 -20.37 -9.96
N THR A 154 19.66 -19.48 -9.60
CA THR A 154 19.93 -18.02 -9.63
C THR A 154 19.10 -17.31 -8.56
N GLY A 155 19.73 -17.04 -7.41
CA GLY A 155 19.25 -16.05 -6.45
C GLY A 155 19.35 -14.65 -7.06
N ALA A 156 18.36 -14.28 -7.86
CA ALA A 156 18.22 -12.94 -8.39
C ALA A 156 17.34 -12.13 -7.42
N SER A 157 17.98 -11.46 -6.45
CA SER A 157 17.34 -10.39 -5.69
C SER A 157 16.85 -9.33 -6.68
N ARG A 158 15.54 -9.29 -6.91
CA ARG A 158 14.91 -8.32 -7.81
C ARG A 158 14.83 -6.98 -7.09
N LEU A 159 15.83 -6.14 -7.31
CA LEU A 159 15.83 -4.75 -6.84
C LEU A 159 14.84 -3.96 -7.69
N VAL A 160 13.74 -3.52 -7.08
CA VAL A 160 12.83 -2.56 -7.71
C VAL A 160 13.18 -1.18 -7.16
N LEU A 161 13.93 -0.41 -7.94
CA LEU A 161 14.18 1.00 -7.67
C LEU A 161 12.97 1.79 -8.16
N VAL A 162 12.24 2.42 -7.26
CA VAL A 162 11.17 3.36 -7.61
C VAL A 162 11.79 4.76 -7.60
N GLN A 163 11.91 5.37 -8.78
CA GLN A 163 12.36 6.76 -8.97
C GLN A 163 11.20 7.75 -8.93
#